data_AF-A0A1P8U5J2-F1
#
_entry.id   AF-A0A1P8U5J2-F1
#
_cell.length_a   1.000
_cell.length_b   1.000
_cell.length_c   1.000
_cell.angle_alpha   90.00
_cell.angle_beta   90.00
_cell.angle_gamma   90.00
#
_symmetry.space_group_name_H-M   'P 1'
#
loop_
_entity.id
_entity.type
_entity.pdbx_description
1 polymer ?
#
loop_
_entity_poly.entity_id
_entity_poly.type
_entity_poly.pdbx_seq_one_letter_code
_entity_poly.pdbx_strand_id
1 'polypeptide(L)'
;MLTVCDTMELMTRLVQGRKVMNDEQVFSDPGHPVSSVRVVPRGRAVYRADAESGSVVVRHLLGYEPFTEFWFGLGGASSHLASSVERFGDVVRAQSDAIRADGIEDAAAVFLGNVLVGLRPDASWVRYGDEFPSAGTEQHQYEVLHLLDLLMDSDDATYRKCLDMIEGWARS
;
A
#
# COMPACT_ATOMS: atom_id res chain seq x y z
N MET A 1 8.81 -8.66 -30.80
CA MET A 1 7.45 -9.06 -30.41
C MET A 1 7.60 -10.05 -29.28
N LEU A 2 7.72 -9.52 -28.07
CA LEU A 2 7.85 -10.29 -26.83
C LEU A 2 6.49 -10.26 -26.15
N THR A 3 6.03 -11.43 -25.76
CA THR A 3 4.68 -11.70 -25.28
C THR A 3 4.51 -11.15 -23.87
N VAL A 4 3.37 -10.52 -23.61
CA VAL A 4 3.00 -9.83 -22.35
C VAL A 4 3.03 -10.76 -21.11
N CYS A 5 3.13 -12.09 -21.30
CA CYS A 5 3.23 -13.06 -20.21
C CYS A 5 4.58 -13.07 -19.47
N ASP A 6 5.68 -12.54 -20.05
CA ASP A 6 7.02 -12.64 -19.44
C ASP A 6 7.32 -11.60 -18.35
N THR A 7 6.50 -10.55 -18.23
CA THR A 7 6.79 -9.44 -17.28
C THR A 7 6.26 -9.71 -15.86
N MET A 8 5.30 -10.62 -15.70
CA MET A 8 4.67 -10.88 -14.40
C MET A 8 5.33 -12.01 -13.59
N GLU A 9 6.19 -12.83 -14.19
CA GLU A 9 6.91 -13.89 -13.46
C GLU A 9 8.17 -13.40 -12.71
N LEU A 10 8.55 -12.12 -12.90
CA LEU A 10 9.76 -11.54 -12.31
C LEU A 10 9.53 -10.89 -10.93
N MET A 11 8.29 -10.81 -10.43
CA MET A 11 7.96 -10.12 -9.17
C MET A 11 7.99 -11.03 -7.92
N THR A 12 8.16 -12.35 -8.05
CA THR A 12 7.98 -13.30 -6.92
C THR A 12 9.29 -13.84 -6.33
N ARG A 13 10.47 -13.34 -6.70
CA ARG A 13 11.75 -13.83 -6.14
C ARG A 13 12.79 -12.74 -5.99
N LEU A 14 12.93 -12.18 -4.78
CA LEU A 14 14.22 -11.71 -4.23
C LEU A 14 14.08 -11.09 -2.83
N VAL A 15 13.99 -11.91 -1.78
CA VAL A 15 14.79 -11.70 -0.54
C VAL A 15 15.01 -13.07 0.10
N GLN A 16 16.03 -13.78 -0.35
CA GLN A 16 16.53 -14.98 0.32
C GLN A 16 18.03 -14.82 0.53
N GLY A 17 18.47 -15.12 1.74
CA GLY A 17 19.64 -14.51 2.37
C GLY A 17 21.00 -14.81 1.74
N ARG A 18 21.95 -13.94 2.06
CA ARG A 18 23.38 -14.27 2.11
C ARG A 18 24.02 -13.66 3.36
N LYS A 19 24.31 -14.55 4.30
CA LYS A 19 25.34 -14.41 5.34
C LYS A 19 26.69 -14.76 4.69
N VAL A 20 27.77 -14.10 5.13
CA VAL A 20 29.11 -14.66 5.45
C VAL A 20 30.25 -13.65 5.21
N MET A 21 30.95 -13.32 6.32
CA MET A 21 32.41 -13.05 6.55
C MET A 21 33.13 -12.04 5.65
N ASN A 22 34.18 -11.32 6.04
CA ASN A 22 35.09 -11.26 7.19
C ASN A 22 35.85 -9.94 6.96
N ASP A 23 36.14 -9.14 7.99
CA ASP A 23 37.30 -8.24 7.91
C ASP A 23 37.95 -8.18 9.28
N GLU A 24 39.14 -8.76 9.34
CA GLU A 24 40.00 -8.83 10.50
C GLU A 24 40.78 -7.51 10.67
N GLN A 25 40.83 -7.05 11.92
CA GLN A 25 41.99 -6.43 12.56
C GLN A 25 42.70 -5.28 11.82
N VAL A 26 42.43 -4.06 12.29
CA VAL A 26 43.51 -3.08 12.48
C VAL A 26 43.21 -2.35 13.78
N PHE A 27 43.99 -2.61 14.83
CA PHE A 27 44.53 -1.60 15.76
C PHE A 27 45.45 -2.33 16.75
N SER A 28 46.75 -2.28 16.46
CA SER A 28 47.81 -2.60 17.42
C SER A 28 48.22 -1.31 18.13
N ASP A 29 48.01 -1.22 19.45
CA ASP A 29 49.01 -0.75 20.44
C ASP A 29 48.46 -0.88 21.88
N PRO A 30 49.23 -1.32 22.90
CA PRO A 30 48.79 -1.36 24.28
C PRO A 30 49.16 -0.05 25.00
N GLY A 31 48.40 1.00 24.73
CA GLY A 31 48.42 2.19 25.59
C GLY A 31 47.49 1.97 26.77
N HIS A 32 48.02 1.81 27.98
CA HIS A 32 47.21 1.85 29.21
C HIS A 32 46.83 3.29 29.56
N PRO A 33 45.55 3.68 29.55
CA PRO A 33 45.08 4.71 30.46
C PRO A 33 44.58 4.04 31.74
N VAL A 34 45.22 4.37 32.86
CA VAL A 34 44.74 4.05 34.20
C VAL A 34 43.47 4.87 34.43
N SER A 35 42.32 4.33 34.03
CA SER A 35 41.03 4.97 34.20
C SER A 35 40.51 4.69 35.61
N SER A 36 40.52 5.70 36.47
CA SER A 36 39.95 5.67 37.83
C SER A 36 38.42 5.86 37.82
N VAL A 37 37.75 5.56 36.71
CA VAL A 37 36.29 5.71 36.60
C VAL A 37 35.63 4.55 37.34
N ARG A 38 34.80 4.85 38.34
CA ARG A 38 33.99 3.85 39.03
C ARG A 38 33.18 3.05 38.00
N VAL A 39 33.38 1.74 37.99
CA VAL A 39 32.60 0.80 37.19
C VAL A 39 31.14 0.91 37.63
N VAL A 40 30.30 1.52 36.79
CA VAL A 40 28.85 1.45 36.96
C VAL A 40 28.44 0.03 36.55
N PRO A 41 27.77 -0.75 37.42
CA PRO A 41 27.27 -2.06 37.03
C PRO A 41 26.33 -1.88 35.83
N ARG A 42 26.67 -2.49 34.69
CA ARG A 42 25.78 -2.55 33.53
C ARG A 42 24.55 -3.34 33.93
N GLY A 43 23.47 -2.64 34.27
CA GLY A 43 22.15 -3.24 34.38
C GLY A 43 21.86 -3.98 33.09
N ARG A 44 21.50 -5.26 33.19
CA ARG A 44 21.12 -6.06 32.03
C ARG A 44 19.79 -5.50 31.53
N ALA A 45 19.81 -4.81 30.40
CA ALA A 45 18.58 -4.50 29.68
C ALA A 45 17.98 -5.84 29.23
N VAL A 46 16.91 -6.26 29.90
CA VAL A 46 16.06 -7.34 29.40
C VAL A 46 15.14 -6.67 28.39
N TYR A 47 15.51 -6.75 27.12
CA TYR A 47 14.58 -6.46 26.04
C TYR A 47 13.51 -7.53 26.11
N ARG A 48 12.35 -7.17 26.66
CA ARG A 48 11.13 -7.90 26.37
C ARG A 48 10.91 -7.61 24.89
N ALA A 49 10.96 -8.65 24.05
CA ALA A 49 10.42 -8.52 22.70
C ALA A 49 9.02 -7.95 22.92
N ASP A 50 8.80 -6.70 22.51
CA ASP A 50 7.47 -6.13 22.56
C ASP A 50 6.57 -7.16 21.92
N ALA A 51 5.59 -7.59 22.72
CA ALA A 51 4.58 -8.54 22.31
C ALA A 51 4.17 -8.14 20.90
N GLU A 52 4.20 -9.13 20.00
CA GLU A 52 3.58 -9.13 18.68
C GLU A 52 2.93 -7.79 18.39
N SER A 53 3.59 -6.94 17.59
CA SER A 53 2.94 -5.76 17.03
C SER A 53 1.75 -6.30 16.26
N GLY A 54 0.61 -6.48 16.94
CA GLY A 54 -0.62 -6.90 16.33
C GLY A 54 -0.87 -5.86 15.27
N SER A 55 -0.76 -6.27 14.01
CA SER A 55 -0.93 -5.38 12.87
C SER A 55 -2.23 -4.64 13.12
N VAL A 56 -2.15 -3.33 13.38
CA VAL A 56 -3.35 -2.53 13.58
C VAL A 56 -4.10 -2.60 12.26
N VAL A 57 -5.22 -3.30 12.25
CA VAL A 57 -6.04 -3.49 11.05
C VAL A 57 -6.68 -2.15 10.73
N VAL A 58 -6.15 -1.45 9.73
CA VAL A 58 -6.67 -0.16 9.28
C VAL A 58 -7.79 -0.43 8.28
N ARG A 59 -9.04 -0.15 8.67
CA ARG A 59 -10.23 -0.38 7.84
C ARG A 59 -10.67 0.84 7.03
N HIS A 60 -10.07 1.99 7.30
CA HIS A 60 -10.42 3.26 6.67
C HIS A 60 -9.21 4.20 6.72
N LEU A 61 -8.95 4.88 5.61
CA LEU A 61 -7.86 5.83 5.47
C LEU A 61 -8.44 7.22 5.14
N LEU A 62 -7.95 8.26 5.82
CA LEU A 62 -8.29 9.67 5.54
C LEU A 62 -7.54 10.19 4.32
N GLY A 63 -7.92 11.37 3.80
CA GLY A 63 -7.27 12.02 2.66
C GLY A 63 -8.04 11.90 1.35
N TYR A 64 -9.24 11.31 1.36
CA TYR A 64 -10.13 11.24 0.20
C TYR A 64 -11.10 12.44 0.11
N GLU A 65 -11.05 13.36 1.08
CA GLU A 65 -11.92 14.51 1.16
C GLU A 65 -11.91 15.36 -0.12
N PRO A 66 -10.75 15.69 -0.74
CA PRO A 66 -10.71 16.44 -2.00
C PRO A 66 -11.52 15.78 -3.12
N PHE A 67 -11.47 14.46 -3.24
CA PHE A 67 -12.25 13.72 -4.22
C PHE A 67 -13.76 13.78 -3.93
N THR A 68 -14.16 13.69 -2.65
CA THR A 68 -15.58 13.80 -2.29
C THR A 68 -16.13 15.21 -2.49
N GLU A 69 -15.32 16.24 -2.28
CA GLU A 69 -15.69 17.63 -2.56
C GLU A 69 -15.84 17.86 -4.07
N PHE A 70 -14.89 17.33 -4.87
CA PHE A 70 -14.98 17.32 -6.33
C PHE A 70 -16.29 16.67 -6.81
N TRP A 71 -16.58 15.45 -6.33
CA TRP A 71 -17.79 14.73 -6.72
C TRP A 71 -19.08 15.44 -6.28
N PHE A 72 -19.07 16.01 -5.07
CA PHE A 72 -20.18 16.82 -4.57
C PHE A 72 -20.40 18.08 -5.42
N GLY A 73 -19.33 18.73 -5.87
CA GLY A 73 -19.38 19.88 -6.78
C GLY A 73 -20.04 19.57 -8.12
N LEU A 74 -19.97 18.32 -8.59
CA LEU A 74 -20.67 17.82 -9.78
C LEU A 74 -22.13 17.41 -9.52
N GLY A 75 -22.64 17.64 -8.30
CA GLY A 75 -24.00 17.25 -7.88
C GLY A 75 -24.13 15.78 -7.47
N GLY A 76 -23.01 15.10 -7.30
CA GLY A 76 -22.94 13.70 -6.90
C GLY A 76 -23.06 13.47 -5.39
N ALA A 77 -23.52 12.29 -4.99
CA ALA A 77 -23.47 11.84 -3.60
C ALA A 77 -22.50 10.66 -3.43
N SER A 78 -21.52 10.80 -2.54
CA SER A 78 -20.42 9.84 -2.36
C SER A 78 -20.86 8.47 -1.84
N SER A 79 -22.00 8.41 -1.13
CA SER A 79 -22.59 7.15 -0.65
C SER A 79 -22.92 6.18 -1.79
N HIS A 80 -23.29 6.68 -2.97
CA HIS A 80 -23.56 5.83 -4.13
C HIS A 80 -22.29 5.22 -4.73
N LEU A 81 -21.17 5.95 -4.68
CA LEU A 81 -19.88 5.46 -5.15
C LEU A 81 -19.27 4.44 -4.18
N ALA A 82 -19.45 4.68 -2.87
CA ALA A 82 -18.92 3.80 -1.84
C ALA A 82 -19.50 2.38 -1.85
N SER A 83 -20.67 2.19 -2.47
CA SER A 83 -21.35 0.88 -2.56
C SER A 83 -21.02 0.05 -3.80
N SER A 84 -20.29 0.60 -4.78
CA SER A 84 -20.08 -0.08 -6.07
C SER A 84 -18.82 0.41 -6.76
N VAL A 85 -17.88 -0.52 -6.97
CA VAL A 85 -16.65 -0.27 -7.74
C VAL A 85 -16.95 0.06 -9.19
N GLU A 86 -17.95 -0.55 -9.81
CA GLU A 86 -18.41 -0.20 -11.16
C GLU A 86 -18.82 1.27 -11.24
N ARG A 87 -19.68 1.73 -10.33
CA ARG A 87 -20.12 3.14 -10.31
C ARG A 87 -18.97 4.11 -10.06
N PHE A 88 -18.05 3.75 -9.18
CA PHE A 88 -16.84 4.52 -8.96
C PHE A 88 -15.99 4.57 -10.24
N GLY A 89 -15.75 3.42 -10.86
CA GLY A 89 -15.01 3.25 -12.10
C GLY A 89 -15.56 4.11 -13.23
N ASP A 90 -16.88 4.10 -13.41
CA ASP A 90 -17.56 4.88 -14.45
C ASP A 90 -17.36 6.39 -14.24
N VAL A 91 -17.41 6.85 -12.98
CA VAL A 91 -17.18 8.25 -12.64
C VAL A 91 -15.73 8.65 -12.88
N VAL A 92 -14.75 7.89 -12.38
CA VAL A 92 -13.33 8.27 -12.55
C VAL A 92 -12.89 8.18 -14.00
N ARG A 93 -13.45 7.25 -14.79
CA ARG A 93 -13.23 7.15 -16.23
C ARG A 93 -13.83 8.36 -16.97
N ALA A 94 -15.04 8.77 -16.61
CA ALA A 94 -15.71 9.92 -17.23
C ALA A 94 -15.10 11.27 -16.83
N GLN A 95 -14.44 11.34 -15.67
CA GLN A 95 -13.88 12.57 -15.10
C GLN A 95 -12.35 12.55 -15.06
N SER A 96 -11.68 11.64 -15.76
CA SER A 96 -10.24 11.41 -15.66
C SER A 96 -9.41 12.66 -15.94
N ASP A 97 -9.76 13.43 -16.98
CA ASP A 97 -9.09 14.70 -17.30
C ASP A 97 -9.24 15.74 -16.19
N ALA A 98 -10.42 15.85 -15.57
CA ALA A 98 -10.69 16.81 -14.50
C ALA A 98 -9.97 16.43 -13.21
N ILE A 99 -9.98 15.14 -12.86
CA ILE A 99 -9.26 14.58 -11.71
C ILE A 99 -7.76 14.90 -11.81
N ARG A 100 -7.17 14.75 -13.01
CA ARG A 100 -5.76 15.08 -13.25
C ARG A 100 -5.48 16.57 -13.26
N ALA A 101 -6.36 17.35 -13.88
CA ALA A 101 -6.21 18.80 -13.91
C ALA A 101 -6.20 19.41 -12.51
N ASP A 102 -7.01 18.85 -11.59
CA ASP A 102 -7.12 19.30 -10.21
C ASP A 102 -6.07 18.65 -9.28
N GLY A 103 -5.33 17.63 -9.74
CA GLY A 103 -4.29 16.95 -8.95
C GLY A 103 -4.85 16.15 -7.77
N ILE A 104 -6.04 15.55 -7.93
CA ILE A 104 -6.76 14.84 -6.87
C ILE A 104 -6.73 13.30 -7.02
N GLU A 105 -5.79 12.77 -7.80
CA GLU A 105 -5.61 11.32 -8.05
C GLU A 105 -5.39 10.55 -6.74
N ASP A 106 -4.50 11.03 -5.87
CA ASP A 106 -4.22 10.40 -4.58
C ASP A 106 -5.49 10.31 -3.73
N ALA A 107 -6.29 11.37 -3.68
CA ALA A 107 -7.55 11.39 -2.95
C ALA A 107 -8.58 10.40 -3.54
N ALA A 108 -8.65 10.31 -4.88
CA ALA A 108 -9.49 9.34 -5.56
C ALA A 108 -9.03 7.89 -5.28
N ALA A 109 -7.72 7.65 -5.20
CA ALA A 109 -7.14 6.35 -4.89
C ALA A 109 -7.39 5.95 -3.43
N VAL A 110 -7.31 6.89 -2.48
CA VAL A 110 -7.74 6.65 -1.09
C VAL A 110 -9.23 6.29 -1.05
N PHE A 111 -10.08 7.00 -1.81
CA PHE A 111 -11.50 6.66 -1.90
C PHE A 111 -11.70 5.23 -2.42
N LEU A 112 -11.05 4.87 -3.53
CA LEU A 112 -11.09 3.53 -4.12
C LEU A 112 -10.68 2.46 -3.11
N GLY A 113 -9.57 2.63 -2.40
CA GLY A 113 -9.15 1.67 -1.39
C GLY A 113 -10.14 1.54 -0.23
N ASN A 114 -10.77 2.63 0.19
CA ASN A 114 -11.85 2.57 1.18
C ASN A 114 -13.07 1.79 0.66
N VAL A 115 -13.39 1.90 -0.63
CA VAL A 115 -14.43 1.06 -1.27
C VAL A 115 -14.02 -0.42 -1.22
N LEU A 116 -12.79 -0.75 -1.64
CA LEU A 116 -12.30 -2.13 -1.63
C LEU A 116 -12.32 -2.76 -0.23
N VAL A 117 -11.84 -2.04 0.78
CA VAL A 117 -11.88 -2.50 2.17
C VAL A 117 -13.33 -2.62 2.68
N GLY A 118 -14.23 -1.75 2.22
CA GLY A 118 -15.66 -1.81 2.51
C GLY A 118 -16.38 -3.01 1.90
N LEU A 119 -15.96 -3.45 0.71
CA LEU A 119 -16.56 -4.59 0.00
C LEU A 119 -16.29 -5.93 0.67
N ARG A 120 -15.17 -6.06 1.38
CA ARG A 120 -14.73 -7.35 1.93
C ARG A 120 -14.38 -7.25 3.42
N PRO A 121 -15.02 -8.03 4.33
CA PRO A 121 -14.86 -7.88 5.79
C PRO A 121 -13.45 -8.17 6.34
N ASP A 122 -12.66 -8.99 5.65
CA ASP A 122 -11.29 -9.38 6.02
C ASP A 122 -10.21 -8.52 5.33
N ALA A 123 -10.60 -7.58 4.46
CA ALA A 123 -9.67 -6.66 3.82
C ALA A 123 -9.16 -5.58 4.79
N SER A 124 -8.02 -4.98 4.48
CA SER A 124 -7.48 -3.84 5.22
C SER A 124 -6.53 -3.03 4.36
N TRP A 125 -6.24 -1.83 4.84
CA TRP A 125 -5.13 -1.04 4.32
C TRP A 125 -3.81 -1.61 4.80
N VAL A 126 -2.85 -1.69 3.88
CA VAL A 126 -1.49 -2.14 4.13
C VAL A 126 -0.54 -1.08 3.60
N ARG A 127 0.43 -0.68 4.42
CA ARG A 127 1.47 0.29 4.03
C ARG A 127 2.84 -0.34 4.15
N TYR A 128 3.61 -0.31 3.06
CA TYR A 128 4.99 -0.77 3.03
C TYR A 128 5.92 0.44 2.90
N GLY A 129 6.57 0.82 4.00
CA GLY A 129 7.50 1.95 4.03
C GLY A 129 6.87 3.27 3.56
N ASP A 130 7.53 3.92 2.62
CA ASP A 130 7.14 5.24 2.08
C ASP A 130 6.25 5.15 0.84
N GLU A 131 5.91 3.94 0.38
CA GLU A 131 5.04 3.74 -0.79
C GLU A 131 3.58 4.11 -0.50
N PHE A 132 2.83 4.40 -1.56
CA PHE A 132 1.40 4.63 -1.45
C PHE A 132 0.72 3.34 -0.93
N PRO A 133 -0.19 3.44 0.05
CA PRO A 133 -0.75 2.25 0.69
C PRO A 133 -1.59 1.41 -0.28
N SER A 134 -1.57 0.10 -0.07
CA SER A 134 -2.38 -0.88 -0.80
C SER A 134 -3.62 -1.27 0.01
N ALA A 135 -4.65 -1.78 -0.67
CA ALA A 135 -5.88 -2.26 -0.03
C ALA A 135 -6.19 -3.70 -0.45
N GLY A 136 -6.47 -4.57 0.51
CA GLY A 136 -6.86 -5.96 0.22
C GLY A 136 -6.74 -6.90 1.41
N THR A 137 -6.74 -8.20 1.15
CA THR A 137 -6.52 -9.25 2.17
C THR A 137 -5.03 -9.60 2.28
N GLU A 138 -4.69 -10.48 3.23
CA GLU A 138 -3.34 -11.03 3.34
C GLU A 138 -2.90 -11.77 2.06
N GLN A 139 -3.84 -12.40 1.35
CA GLN A 139 -3.56 -13.20 0.16
C GLN A 139 -3.57 -12.38 -1.14
N HIS A 140 -4.31 -11.27 -1.17
CA HIS A 140 -4.47 -10.46 -2.37
C HIS A 140 -4.62 -8.99 -2.02
N GLN A 141 -3.71 -8.16 -2.53
CA GLN A 141 -3.68 -6.72 -2.33
C GLN A 141 -3.69 -5.98 -3.65
N TYR A 142 -4.38 -4.85 -3.68
CA TYR A 142 -4.38 -3.92 -4.79
C TYR A 142 -3.54 -2.69 -4.46
N GLU A 143 -2.56 -2.39 -5.31
CA GLU A 143 -1.92 -1.08 -5.35
C GLU A 143 -2.94 -0.06 -5.88
N VAL A 144 -3.55 0.71 -4.97
CA VAL A 144 -4.76 1.47 -5.29
C VAL A 144 -4.53 2.61 -6.28
N LEU A 145 -3.33 3.21 -6.32
CA LEU A 145 -2.97 4.19 -7.35
C LEU A 145 -2.91 3.54 -8.73
N HIS A 146 -2.20 2.41 -8.84
CA HIS A 146 -2.12 1.70 -10.11
C HIS A 146 -3.50 1.19 -10.58
N LEU A 147 -4.33 0.73 -9.64
CA LEU A 147 -5.69 0.33 -9.93
C LEU A 147 -6.54 1.50 -10.42
N LEU A 148 -6.41 2.68 -9.80
CA LEU A 148 -7.08 3.89 -10.23
C LEU A 148 -6.66 4.27 -11.66
N ASP A 149 -5.36 4.28 -11.96
CA ASP A 149 -4.85 4.56 -13.31
C ASP A 149 -5.44 3.60 -14.35
N LEU A 150 -5.52 2.31 -14.01
CA LEU A 150 -6.14 1.32 -14.87
C LEU A 150 -7.62 1.63 -15.13
N LEU A 151 -8.39 2.02 -14.10
CA LEU A 151 -9.80 2.38 -14.27
C LEU A 151 -9.99 3.65 -15.13
N MET A 152 -9.09 4.63 -15.00
CA MET A 152 -9.14 5.89 -15.74
C MET A 152 -8.78 5.74 -17.22
N ASP A 153 -7.72 4.99 -17.54
CA ASP A 153 -7.08 5.03 -18.88
C ASP A 153 -7.20 3.76 -19.70
N SER A 154 -7.68 2.65 -19.14
CA SER A 154 -7.72 1.40 -19.90
C SER A 154 -8.75 1.44 -21.02
N ASP A 155 -8.55 0.64 -22.08
CA ASP A 155 -9.63 0.39 -23.03
C ASP A 155 -10.84 -0.30 -22.36
N ASP A 156 -11.97 -0.31 -23.06
CA ASP A 156 -13.23 -0.87 -22.54
C ASP A 156 -13.15 -2.37 -22.18
N ALA A 157 -12.32 -3.14 -22.89
CA ALA A 157 -12.19 -4.57 -22.65
C ALA A 157 -11.40 -4.82 -21.35
N THR A 158 -10.32 -4.08 -21.17
CA THR A 158 -9.46 -4.10 -19.98
C THR A 158 -10.22 -3.56 -18.76
N TYR A 159 -11.00 -2.50 -18.94
CA TYR A 159 -11.86 -1.94 -17.90
C TYR A 159 -12.84 -2.97 -17.36
N ARG A 160 -13.62 -3.60 -18.25
CA ARG A 160 -14.59 -4.65 -17.86
C ARG A 160 -13.91 -5.83 -17.16
N LYS A 161 -12.76 -6.28 -17.71
CA LYS A 161 -11.99 -7.36 -17.08
C LYS A 161 -11.49 -6.96 -15.69
N CYS A 162 -11.09 -5.71 -15.48
CA CYS A 162 -10.69 -5.20 -14.18
C CYS A 162 -11.85 -5.26 -13.18
N LEU A 163 -13.02 -4.76 -13.57
CA LEU A 163 -14.22 -4.83 -12.74
C LEU A 163 -14.57 -6.27 -12.37
N ASP A 164 -14.57 -7.19 -13.35
CA ASP A 164 -14.84 -8.61 -13.11
C ASP A 164 -13.87 -9.23 -12.09
N MET A 165 -12.58 -8.85 -12.15
CA MET A 165 -11.58 -9.33 -11.20
C MET A 165 -11.84 -8.79 -9.78
N ILE A 166 -12.15 -7.51 -9.63
CA ILE A 166 -12.43 -6.89 -8.33
C ILE A 166 -13.71 -7.49 -7.73
N GLU A 167 -14.77 -7.66 -8.53
CA GLU A 167 -16.03 -8.26 -8.08
C GLU A 167 -15.90 -9.76 -7.77
N GLY A 168 -15.06 -10.47 -8.52
CA GLY A 168 -14.71 -11.86 -8.22
C GLY A 168 -14.01 -11.96 -6.88
N TRP A 169 -13.01 -11.12 -6.65
CA TRP A 169 -12.29 -11.03 -5.38
C TRP A 169 -13.17 -10.62 -4.20
N ALA A 170 -14.09 -9.67 -4.39
CA ALA A 170 -14.99 -9.22 -3.33
C ALA A 170 -15.96 -10.31 -2.85
N ARG A 171 -16.25 -11.32 -3.69
CA ARG A 171 -17.19 -12.41 -3.41
C ARG A 171 -16.54 -13.73 -2.96
N SER A 172 -15.22 -13.87 -3.10
CA SER A 172 -14.47 -15.09 -2.75
C SER A 172 -14.18 -15.17 -1.25
#